data_AF-A0A0L0UL80-F1
#
_entry.id   AF-A0A0L0UL80-F1
#
_cell.length_a   1.000
_cell.length_b   1.000
_cell.length_c   1.000
_cell.angle_alpha   90.00
_cell.angle_beta   90.00
_cell.angle_gamma   90.00
#
_symmetry.space_group_name_H-M   'P 1'
#
loop_
_entity.id
_entity.type
_entity.pdbx_description
1 polymer ?
#
loop_
_entity_poly.entity_id
_entity_poly.type
_entity_poly.pdbx_seq_one_letter_code
_entity_poly.pdbx_strand_id
1 'polypeptide(L)'
;MYQTQEISTENRMKFDASAEAAYWQRREQQARSDVEEITLAAFMDAIAVMYPRDWCGDVECESFKLAEMYCGEVTTIYAKVGERYFRFRDVVSLPHNAIVARIKKEATGREVQALK
;
A
#
# COMPACT_ATOMS: atom_id res chain seq x y z
N MET A 1 -17.60 -30.29 -29.06
CA MET A 1 -17.94 -29.03 -29.76
C MET A 1 -17.68 -27.89 -28.79
N TYR A 2 -16.51 -27.24 -28.87
CA TYR A 2 -16.26 -26.05 -28.06
C TYR A 2 -17.00 -24.89 -28.72
N GLN A 3 -17.93 -24.29 -27.99
CA GLN A 3 -18.66 -23.11 -28.44
C GLN A 3 -17.71 -21.92 -28.34
N THR A 4 -17.06 -21.60 -29.45
CA THR A 4 -16.32 -20.35 -29.61
C THR A 4 -17.35 -19.23 -29.52
N GLN A 5 -17.49 -18.59 -28.36
CA GLN A 5 -18.19 -17.32 -28.29
C GLN A 5 -17.44 -16.36 -29.20
N GLU A 6 -18.12 -15.88 -30.24
CA GLU A 6 -17.54 -14.92 -31.16
C GLU A 6 -17.07 -13.70 -30.37
N ILE A 7 -15.77 -13.45 -30.38
CA ILE A 7 -15.21 -12.27 -29.74
C ILE A 7 -15.54 -11.10 -30.67
N SER A 8 -16.67 -10.42 -30.42
CA SER A 8 -17.09 -9.28 -31.22
C SER A 8 -16.02 -8.18 -31.20
N THR A 9 -15.65 -7.72 -32.39
CA THR A 9 -14.59 -6.72 -32.59
C THR A 9 -15.02 -5.32 -32.15
N GLU A 10 -16.33 -5.10 -31.98
CA GLU A 10 -16.95 -3.80 -31.67
C GLU A 10 -16.54 -3.24 -30.30
N ASN A 11 -16.10 -4.10 -29.36
CA ASN A 11 -15.72 -3.69 -28.02
C ASN A 11 -14.20 -3.67 -27.76
N ARG A 12 -13.37 -3.93 -28.79
CA ARG A 12 -11.89 -4.01 -28.64
C ARG A 12 -11.18 -2.66 -28.71
N MET A 13 -11.86 -1.61 -29.16
CA MET A 13 -11.21 -0.36 -29.60
C MET A 13 -11.96 0.89 -29.16
N LYS A 14 -11.97 1.16 -27.86
CA LYS A 14 -11.95 2.54 -27.35
C LYS A 14 -10.97 2.64 -26.18
N PHE A 15 -9.73 2.19 -26.40
CA PHE A 15 -8.62 2.54 -25.52
C PHE A 15 -8.09 3.91 -25.96
N ASP A 16 -8.90 4.93 -25.72
CA ASP A 16 -8.46 6.32 -25.87
C ASP A 16 -7.66 6.75 -24.63
N ALA A 17 -7.08 7.96 -24.67
CA ALA A 17 -6.29 8.48 -23.56
C ALA A 17 -7.07 8.53 -22.23
N SER A 18 -8.40 8.70 -22.27
CA SER A 18 -9.22 8.70 -21.05
C SER A 18 -9.42 7.29 -20.49
N ALA A 19 -9.63 6.31 -21.37
CA ALA A 19 -9.76 4.91 -21.00
C ALA A 19 -8.44 4.36 -20.45
N GLU A 20 -7.30 4.80 -21.01
CA GLU A 20 -5.97 4.53 -20.48
C GLU A 20 -5.76 5.16 -19.10
N ALA A 21 -6.07 6.44 -18.94
CA ALA A 21 -5.94 7.13 -17.64
C ALA A 21 -6.80 6.45 -16.56
N ALA A 22 -8.05 6.11 -16.89
CA ALA A 22 -8.96 5.41 -15.98
C ALA A 22 -8.50 3.97 -15.68
N TYR A 23 -7.79 3.31 -16.61
CA TYR A 23 -7.15 2.02 -16.34
C TYR A 23 -6.02 2.17 -15.31
N TRP A 24 -5.09 3.11 -15.52
CA TRP A 24 -3.95 3.32 -14.61
C TRP A 24 -4.39 3.79 -13.22
N GLN A 25 -5.39 4.67 -13.13
CA GLN A 25 -5.98 5.08 -11.83
C GLN A 25 -6.58 3.89 -11.07
N ARG A 26 -7.26 2.97 -11.76
CA ARG A 26 -7.78 1.75 -11.13
C ARG A 26 -6.66 0.83 -10.66
N ARG A 27 -5.60 0.69 -11.44
CA ARG A 27 -4.42 -0.11 -11.07
C ARG A 27 -3.73 0.45 -9.83
N GLU A 28 -3.57 1.76 -9.74
CA GLU A 28 -3.03 2.44 -8.56
C GLU A 28 -3.89 2.16 -7.32
N GLN A 29 -5.22 2.29 -7.42
CA GLN A 29 -6.13 2.00 -6.31
C GLN A 29 -6.03 0.53 -5.86
N GLN A 30 -5.94 -0.41 -6.81
CA GLN A 30 -5.80 -1.84 -6.56
C GLN A 30 -4.42 -2.23 -5.99
N ALA A 31 -3.41 -1.38 -6.15
CA ALA A 31 -2.07 -1.64 -5.66
C ALA A 31 -1.92 -1.41 -4.15
N ARG A 32 -2.86 -0.68 -3.52
CA ARG A 32 -2.89 -0.49 -2.07
C ARG A 32 -3.07 -1.82 -1.36
N SER A 33 -2.50 -1.93 -0.17
CA SER A 33 -2.62 -3.13 0.65
C SER A 33 -3.10 -2.78 2.05
N ASP A 34 -3.62 -3.79 2.75
CA ASP A 34 -3.92 -3.71 4.18
C ASP A 34 -2.63 -3.65 5.01
N VAL A 35 -2.77 -3.25 6.27
CA VAL A 35 -1.66 -3.22 7.23
C VAL A 35 -1.22 -4.63 7.56
N GLU A 36 0.05 -4.94 7.33
CA GLU A 36 0.67 -6.20 7.71
C GLU A 36 1.63 -5.95 8.88
N GLU A 37 1.57 -6.79 9.92
CA GLU A 37 2.56 -6.74 10.99
C GLU A 37 3.82 -7.50 10.56
N ILE A 38 4.97 -6.91 10.81
CA ILE A 38 6.28 -7.42 10.40
C ILE A 38 7.23 -7.48 11.60
N THR A 39 8.37 -8.13 11.42
CA THR A 39 9.43 -8.18 12.45
C THR A 39 10.29 -6.91 12.43
N LEU A 40 10.96 -6.63 13.55
CA LEU A 40 12.00 -5.60 13.62
C LEU A 40 13.08 -5.81 12.55
N ALA A 41 13.50 -7.06 12.32
CA ALA A 41 14.50 -7.37 11.28
C ALA A 41 14.02 -6.90 9.90
N ALA A 42 12.79 -7.21 9.50
CA ALA A 42 12.24 -6.78 8.22
C ALA A 42 12.11 -5.24 8.10
N PHE A 43 11.87 -4.55 9.21
CA PHE A 43 11.84 -3.09 9.25
C PHE A 43 13.24 -2.49 9.07
N MET A 44 14.23 -3.01 9.79
CA MET A 44 15.63 -2.57 9.69
C MET A 44 16.23 -2.88 8.32
N ASP A 45 15.92 -4.05 7.76
CA ASP A 45 16.33 -4.42 6.40
C ASP A 45 15.78 -3.43 5.38
N ALA A 46 14.51 -3.02 5.51
CA ALA A 46 13.90 -2.05 4.60
C ALA A 46 14.57 -0.67 4.66
N ILE A 47 14.96 -0.20 5.85
CA ILE A 47 15.74 1.04 6.01
C ILE A 47 17.13 0.91 5.35
N ALA A 48 17.73 -0.27 5.42
CA ALA A 48 19.06 -0.51 4.85
C ALA A 48 19.06 -0.66 3.33
N VAL A 49 17.92 -1.00 2.70
CA VAL A 49 17.81 -1.21 1.24
C VAL A 49 17.98 0.09 0.45
N MET A 50 17.34 1.18 0.88
CA MET A 50 17.46 2.48 0.20
C MET A 50 17.18 3.65 1.14
N TYR A 51 17.56 4.85 0.72
CA TYR A 51 17.31 6.06 1.51
C TYR A 51 15.80 6.25 1.77
N PRO A 52 15.38 6.35 3.04
CA PRO A 52 13.98 6.51 3.39
C PRO A 52 13.45 7.89 3.00
N ARG A 53 12.26 7.92 2.40
CA ARG A 53 11.52 9.14 2.10
C ARG A 53 10.60 9.50 3.27
N ASP A 54 10.50 10.79 3.57
CA ASP A 54 9.62 11.37 4.59
C ASP A 54 9.71 10.68 5.96
N TRP A 55 10.91 10.31 6.39
CA TRP A 55 11.09 9.75 7.74
C TRP A 55 10.64 10.78 8.76
N CYS A 56 9.64 10.42 9.56
CA CYS A 56 9.06 11.25 10.59
C CYS A 56 8.65 10.37 11.78
N GLY A 57 8.75 10.93 12.99
CA GLY A 57 8.38 10.23 14.21
C GLY A 57 9.18 10.64 15.43
N ASP A 58 8.95 9.90 16.50
CA ASP A 58 9.63 9.95 17.78
C ASP A 58 9.94 8.53 18.29
N VAL A 59 10.26 8.41 19.59
CA VAL A 59 10.60 7.14 20.23
C VAL A 59 9.43 6.16 20.24
N GLU A 60 8.19 6.64 20.29
CA GLU A 60 6.99 5.79 20.35
C GLU A 60 6.49 5.41 18.98
N CYS A 61 6.44 6.37 18.04
CA CYS A 61 5.92 6.17 16.70
C CYS A 61 6.86 6.73 15.65
N GLU A 62 7.30 5.90 14.70
CA GLU A 62 8.07 6.35 13.55
C GLU A 62 7.56 5.72 12.26
N SER A 63 7.70 6.43 11.16
CA SER A 63 7.38 5.90 9.84
C SER A 63 8.32 6.45 8.80
N PHE A 64 8.54 5.65 7.77
CA PHE A 64 9.18 6.09 6.54
C PHE A 64 8.53 5.41 5.33
N LYS A 65 8.83 5.94 4.16
CA LYS A 65 8.37 5.40 2.88
C LYS A 65 9.57 5.02 2.03
N LEU A 66 9.42 4.00 1.19
CA LEU A 66 10.43 3.75 0.17
C LEU A 66 10.38 4.86 -0.89
N ALA A 67 11.53 5.17 -1.50
CA ALA A 67 11.56 6.13 -2.59
C ALA A 67 11.08 5.52 -3.92
N GLU A 68 11.05 4.20 -4.04
CA GLU A 68 10.47 3.48 -5.17
C GLU A 68 8.93 3.49 -5.10
N MET A 69 8.30 3.90 -6.20
CA MET A 69 6.84 3.79 -6.36
C MET A 69 6.51 2.41 -6.91
N TYR A 70 5.54 1.75 -6.28
CA TYR A 70 5.05 0.44 -6.69
C TYR A 70 4.09 0.53 -7.88
N CYS A 71 3.15 1.48 -7.87
CA CYS A 71 2.23 1.74 -8.96
C CYS A 71 1.66 3.16 -8.84
N GLY A 72 1.91 4.02 -9.83
CA GLY A 72 1.51 5.42 -9.76
C GLY A 72 2.10 6.09 -8.51
N GLU A 73 1.26 6.71 -7.70
CA GLU A 73 1.65 7.36 -6.44
C GLU A 73 1.72 6.40 -5.24
N VAL A 74 1.45 5.10 -5.42
CA VAL A 74 1.51 4.12 -4.33
C VAL A 74 2.94 3.67 -4.09
N THR A 75 3.36 3.71 -2.82
CA THR A 75 4.66 3.21 -2.35
C THR A 75 4.49 2.28 -1.15
N THR A 76 5.56 1.57 -0.79
CA THR A 76 5.61 0.79 0.44
C THR A 76 5.94 1.71 1.62
N ILE A 77 5.08 1.66 2.63
CA ILE A 77 5.17 2.42 3.87
C ILE A 77 5.53 1.45 4.98
N TYR A 78 6.48 1.85 5.81
CA TYR A 78 6.90 1.14 7.01
C TYR A 78 6.66 2.02 8.23
N ALA A 79 6.20 1.43 9.32
CA ALA A 79 6.02 2.17 10.56
C ALA A 79 6.21 1.30 11.80
N LYS A 80 6.72 1.93 12.86
CA LYS A 80 6.74 1.42 14.22
C LYS A 80 5.66 2.15 15.02
N VAL A 81 4.88 1.40 15.79
CA VAL A 81 3.90 1.94 16.74
C VAL A 81 4.06 1.19 18.06
N GLY A 82 4.59 1.87 19.07
CA GLY A 82 5.02 1.23 20.32
C GLY A 82 6.20 0.28 20.06
N GLU A 83 6.02 -1.00 20.35
CA GLU A 83 7.03 -2.06 20.14
C GLU A 83 6.77 -2.93 18.89
N ARG A 84 5.72 -2.60 18.12
CA ARG A 84 5.28 -3.38 16.95
C ARG A 84 5.65 -2.66 15.66
N TYR A 85 5.91 -3.44 14.61
CA TYR A 85 6.35 -2.97 13.31
C TYR A 85 5.36 -3.38 12.24
N PHE A 86 5.13 -2.50 11.27
CA PHE A 86 4.10 -2.65 10.27
C PHE A 86 4.58 -2.25 8.88
N ARG A 87 4.00 -2.87 7.86
CA ARG A 87 4.19 -2.55 6.45
C ARG A 87 2.85 -2.53 5.73
N PHE A 88 2.68 -1.60 4.79
CA PHE A 88 1.57 -1.62 3.84
C PHE A 88 1.89 -0.78 2.60
N ARG A 89 1.01 -0.79 1.61
CA ARG A 89 1.09 0.07 0.43
C ARG A 89 -0.04 1.10 0.44
N ASP A 90 0.33 2.36 0.28
CA ASP A 90 -0.59 3.49 0.12
C ASP A 90 0.11 4.63 -0.62
N VAL A 91 -0.61 5.74 -0.85
CA VAL A 91 -0.09 6.90 -1.55
C VAL A 91 1.12 7.52 -0.82
N VAL A 92 2.13 7.94 -1.57
CA VAL A 92 3.37 8.53 -1.04
C VAL A 92 3.14 9.82 -0.27
N SER A 93 2.07 10.55 -0.61
CA SER A 93 1.66 11.77 0.07
C SER A 93 0.99 11.54 1.43
N LEU A 94 0.77 10.29 1.86
CA LEU A 94 0.14 9.97 3.13
C LEU A 94 1.00 10.49 4.31
N PRO A 95 0.45 11.36 5.18
CA PRO A 95 1.21 11.94 6.27
C PRO A 95 1.38 10.96 7.45
N HIS A 96 2.44 11.16 8.24
CA HIS A 96 2.79 10.31 9.39
C HIS A 96 1.62 10.09 10.37
N ASN A 97 0.89 11.14 10.72
CA ASN A 97 -0.26 11.03 11.63
C ASN A 97 -1.39 10.14 11.07
N ALA A 98 -1.65 10.19 9.77
CA ALA A 98 -2.64 9.34 9.11
C ALA A 98 -2.16 7.88 9.03
N ILE A 99 -0.87 7.64 8.80
CA ILE A 99 -0.25 6.31 8.84
C ILE A 99 -0.48 5.67 10.22
N VAL A 100 -0.11 6.38 11.30
CA VAL A 100 -0.27 5.87 12.66
C VAL A 100 -1.74 5.65 13.02
N ALA A 101 -2.63 6.56 12.64
CA ALA A 101 -4.07 6.41 12.88
C ALA A 101 -4.65 5.18 12.17
N ARG A 102 -4.25 4.93 10.91
CA ARG A 102 -4.66 3.75 10.15
C ARG A 102 -4.19 2.46 10.82
N ILE A 103 -2.93 2.39 11.23
CA ILE A 103 -2.37 1.22 11.92
C ILE A 103 -3.11 0.95 13.23
N LYS A 104 -3.32 1.97 14.06
CA LYS A 104 -4.05 1.81 15.34
C LYS A 104 -5.45 1.25 15.11
N LYS A 105 -6.17 1.77 14.11
CA LYS A 105 -7.51 1.27 13.74
C LYS A 105 -7.49 -0.21 13.32
N GLU A 106 -6.56 -0.60 12.45
CA GLU A 106 -6.49 -1.97 11.93
C GLU A 106 -5.94 -2.97 12.97
N ALA A 107 -4.97 -2.56 13.80
CA ALA A 107 -4.40 -3.38 14.87
C ALA A 107 -5.43 -3.67 15.97
N THR A 108 -6.15 -2.65 16.45
CA THR A 108 -7.25 -2.85 17.42
C THR A 108 -8.37 -3.71 16.83
N GLY A 109 -8.68 -3.54 15.54
CA GLY A 109 -9.67 -4.37 14.84
C GLY A 109 -9.31 -5.86 14.83
N ARG A 110 -8.02 -6.18 14.61
CA ARG A 110 -7.52 -7.57 14.63
C ARG A 110 -7.58 -8.20 16.02
N GLU A 111 -7.25 -7.45 17.07
CA GLU A 111 -7.34 -7.92 18.46
C GLU A 111 -8.78 -8.27 18.84
N VAL A 112 -9.76 -7.46 18.41
CA VAL A 112 -11.19 -7.75 18.62
C VAL A 112 -11.66 -8.98 17.82
N GLN A 113 -11.10 -9.21 16.64
CA GLN A 113 -11.45 -10.37 15.80
C GLN A 113 -10.81 -11.67 16.28
N ALA A 114 -9.64 -11.62 16.91
CA ALA A 114 -8.96 -12.78 17.50
C ALA A 114 -9.61 -13.28 18.81
N LEU A 115 -10.44 -12.45 19.45
CA LEU A 115 -11.15 -12.75 20.71
C LEU A 115 -12.56 -13.35 20.51
N LYS A 116 -12.99 -13.59 19.26
CA LYS A 116 -14.29 -14.18 18.92
C LYS A 116 -14.10 -15.59 18.36
#